data_AF-A0A975H550-F1
#
_entry.id   AF-A0A975H550-F1
#
_cell.length_a   1.000
_cell.length_b   1.000
_cell.length_c   1.000
_cell.angle_alpha   90.00
_cell.angle_beta   90.00
_cell.angle_gamma   90.00
#
_symmetry.space_group_name_H-M   'P 1'
#
loop_
_entity.id
_entity.type
_entity.pdbx_description
1 polymer ?
#
loop_
_entity_poly.entity_id
_entity_poly.type
_entity_poly.pdbx_seq_one_letter_code
_entity_poly.pdbx_strand_id
1 'polypeptide(L)'
;MNKDSNNPICYFAETNFRNTKNRFGIFLQDRMYHFYIIGRSGSGKSTLLHTKMKNDIIQNNGFCLIDPHSDLVKDVYKSIPPYKEKDVLYLDASSTTTLGYNPLKKVSYEKRALVASSILEILERIWGKQGWGVKLSHLLRNSILCLTDQPSANFADILKLLQDKTYRESCIPNIENPTVKQFFEKEFNTYTKGDLLPVFNKIGGLLSYPSVYRILVTNKEQISLRSIMDNKKILLVNLAKGSIGNEPAQILGGLLLISIANAGFSRVDTPQIKRKPFFVYADEFQEYSGLTLAEMLSQLRKFHVGLILAHQYGSQLELKVRDAILSNVGTIVSFRLGQADAKTMEREFSPVFMASDFVNIANYSIYLKMMISGVPSIAFSANTLEPEDIY
;
A
#
# COMPACT_ATOMS: atom_id res chain seq x y z
N MET A 1 -12.26 -5.85 36.44
CA MET A 1 -11.53 -5.32 35.27
C MET A 1 -12.41 -5.48 34.05
N ASN A 2 -12.93 -4.38 33.49
CA ASN A 2 -13.89 -4.40 32.38
C ASN A 2 -13.28 -5.06 31.14
N LYS A 3 -14.02 -6.01 30.55
CA LYS A 3 -13.69 -6.65 29.25
C LYS A 3 -13.51 -5.63 28.12
N ASP A 4 -14.08 -4.43 28.27
CA ASP A 4 -13.99 -3.33 27.28
C ASP A 4 -12.62 -2.62 27.24
N SER A 5 -11.76 -2.79 28.26
CA SER A 5 -10.42 -2.19 28.27
C SER A 5 -9.45 -2.82 27.25
N ASN A 6 -9.80 -3.96 26.65
CA ASN A 6 -8.94 -4.73 25.75
C ASN A 6 -9.17 -4.47 24.25
N ASN A 7 -10.10 -3.60 23.87
CA ASN A 7 -10.43 -3.36 22.47
C ASN A 7 -10.76 -1.86 22.23
N PRO A 8 -9.74 -1.00 22.06
CA PRO A 8 -9.97 0.44 21.93
C PRO A 8 -10.77 0.77 20.67
N ILE A 9 -11.59 1.82 20.76
CA ILE A 9 -12.45 2.31 19.68
C ILE A 9 -11.72 3.42 18.93
N CYS A 10 -11.62 3.31 17.61
CA CYS A 10 -11.18 4.40 16.73
C CYS A 10 -12.42 5.22 16.34
N TYR A 11 -12.63 6.36 16.99
CA TYR A 11 -13.76 7.26 16.72
C TYR A 11 -13.56 8.02 15.42
N PHE A 12 -14.57 8.04 14.54
CA PHE A 12 -14.44 8.70 13.24
C PHE A 12 -15.74 9.33 12.71
N ALA A 13 -16.88 9.12 13.37
CA ALA A 13 -18.17 9.61 12.90
C ALA A 13 -19.16 9.83 14.05
N GLU A 14 -20.23 10.56 13.76
CA GLU A 14 -21.40 10.73 14.63
C GLU A 14 -22.69 10.38 13.90
N THR A 15 -23.67 9.86 14.63
CA THR A 15 -25.00 9.58 14.07
C THR A 15 -25.70 10.87 13.66
N ASN A 16 -26.51 10.80 12.60
CA ASN A 16 -27.26 11.94 12.07
C ASN A 16 -28.78 11.74 12.09
N PHE A 17 -29.27 10.66 12.74
CA PHE A 17 -30.70 10.36 12.81
C PHE A 17 -31.41 11.23 13.85
N ARG A 18 -32.48 11.93 13.45
CA ARG A 18 -33.37 12.73 14.33
C ARG A 18 -32.61 13.68 15.29
N ASN A 19 -31.53 14.30 14.82
CA ASN A 19 -30.65 15.18 15.61
C ASN A 19 -29.99 14.52 16.84
N THR A 20 -30.01 13.19 16.96
CA THR A 20 -29.17 12.48 17.93
C THR A 20 -27.75 12.37 17.38
N LYS A 21 -26.82 13.08 18.03
CA LYS A 21 -25.39 13.09 17.70
C LYS A 21 -24.62 12.21 18.67
N ASN A 22 -24.66 10.90 18.45
CA ASN A 22 -23.86 9.96 19.21
C ASN A 22 -22.57 9.69 18.44
N ARG A 23 -21.43 10.04 19.04
CA ARG A 23 -20.11 9.68 18.50
C ARG A 23 -19.97 8.17 18.49
N PHE A 24 -19.47 7.63 17.39
CA PHE A 24 -19.16 6.22 17.27
C PHE A 24 -17.85 6.01 16.51
N GLY A 25 -17.39 4.77 16.58
CA GLY A 25 -16.14 4.36 15.98
C GLY A 25 -16.12 2.87 15.74
N ILE A 26 -14.96 2.37 15.34
CA ILE A 26 -14.76 0.94 15.09
C ILE A 26 -13.79 0.36 16.12
N PHE A 27 -14.08 -0.85 16.58
CA PHE A 27 -13.18 -1.59 17.45
C PHE A 27 -11.88 -1.95 16.74
N LEU A 28 -10.77 -1.96 17.48
CA LEU A 28 -9.44 -2.30 16.96
C LEU A 28 -9.41 -3.65 16.21
N GLN A 29 -10.10 -4.66 16.74
CA GLN A 29 -10.17 -5.98 16.10
C GLN A 29 -10.93 -5.95 14.77
N ASP A 30 -12.02 -5.18 14.69
CA ASP A 30 -12.84 -5.05 13.49
C ASP A 30 -12.12 -4.27 12.38
N ARG A 31 -11.17 -3.39 12.74
CA ARG A 31 -10.31 -2.70 11.77
C ARG A 31 -9.41 -3.65 10.97
N MET A 32 -9.17 -4.87 11.48
CA MET A 32 -8.39 -5.88 10.76
C MET A 32 -9.14 -6.48 9.56
N TYR A 33 -10.43 -6.18 9.41
CA TYR A 33 -11.21 -6.49 8.22
C TYR A 33 -11.08 -5.42 7.13
N HIS A 34 -10.15 -4.48 7.27
CA HIS A 34 -9.90 -3.42 6.30
C HIS A 34 -11.06 -2.42 6.13
N PHE A 35 -10.75 -1.29 5.51
CA PHE A 35 -11.66 -0.22 5.16
C PHE A 35 -11.55 0.07 3.67
N TYR A 36 -12.69 0.20 3.04
CA TYR A 36 -12.83 0.72 1.69
C TYR A 36 -13.58 2.04 1.74
N ILE A 37 -12.95 3.11 1.25
CA ILE A 37 -13.46 4.48 1.29
C ILE A 37 -13.54 5.00 -0.15
N ILE A 38 -14.75 5.32 -0.61
CA ILE A 38 -14.99 5.83 -1.96
C ILE A 38 -15.73 7.17 -1.91
N GLY A 39 -15.38 8.10 -2.79
CA GLY A 39 -15.97 9.44 -2.78
C GLY A 39 -15.30 10.40 -3.74
N ARG A 40 -16.05 11.33 -4.35
CA ARG A 40 -15.49 12.39 -5.20
C ARG A 40 -14.44 13.25 -4.49
N SER A 41 -13.63 13.98 -5.25
CA SER A 41 -12.72 14.97 -4.65
C SER A 41 -13.51 16.00 -3.82
N GLY A 42 -12.91 16.46 -2.71
CA GLY A 42 -13.54 17.41 -1.78
C GLY A 42 -14.70 16.86 -0.95
N SER A 43 -14.92 15.54 -0.91
CA SER A 43 -16.04 14.95 -0.17
C SER A 43 -15.79 14.74 1.33
N GLY A 44 -14.54 14.83 1.79
CA GLY A 44 -14.14 14.57 3.19
C GLY A 44 -13.30 13.31 3.42
N LYS A 45 -12.84 12.62 2.36
CA LYS A 45 -12.01 11.39 2.50
C LYS A 45 -10.73 11.62 3.28
N SER A 46 -9.91 12.59 2.88
CA SER A 46 -8.61 12.86 3.51
C SER A 46 -8.78 13.29 4.97
N THR A 47 -9.82 14.08 5.28
CA THR A 47 -10.25 14.39 6.65
C THR A 47 -10.53 13.11 7.45
N LEU A 48 -11.36 12.20 6.92
CA LEU A 48 -11.65 10.93 7.58
C LEU A 48 -10.38 10.09 7.82
N LEU A 49 -9.46 10.03 6.86
CA LEU A 49 -8.18 9.34 7.03
C LEU A 49 -7.35 9.99 8.15
N HIS A 50 -7.26 11.32 8.16
CA HIS A 50 -6.56 12.10 9.18
C HIS A 50 -7.15 11.87 10.57
N THR A 51 -8.46 11.93 10.72
CA THR A 51 -9.18 11.64 11.97
C THR A 51 -8.82 10.25 12.51
N LYS A 52 -8.76 9.24 11.63
CA LYS A 52 -8.38 7.88 12.03
C LYS A 52 -6.90 7.76 12.41
N MET A 53 -6.00 8.41 11.68
CA MET A 53 -4.58 8.44 12.02
C MET A 53 -4.31 9.17 13.34
N LYS A 54 -5.05 10.24 13.65
CA LYS A 54 -4.95 10.93 14.94
C LYS A 54 -5.39 10.03 16.10
N ASN A 55 -6.45 9.22 15.92
CA ASN A 55 -6.79 8.17 16.87
C ASN A 55 -5.63 7.17 17.08
N ASP A 56 -4.97 6.74 16.00
CA ASP A 56 -3.83 5.80 16.09
C ASP A 56 -2.63 6.38 16.83
N ILE A 57 -2.33 7.66 16.62
CA ILE A 57 -1.28 8.38 17.36
C ILE A 57 -1.60 8.35 18.87
N ILE A 58 -2.84 8.70 19.23
CA ILE A 58 -3.29 8.77 20.64
C ILE A 58 -3.32 7.38 21.28
N GLN A 59 -3.76 6.36 20.55
CA GLN A 59 -3.83 4.97 21.02
C GLN A 59 -2.50 4.21 20.90
N ASN A 60 -1.42 4.87 20.47
CA ASN A 60 -0.10 4.26 20.30
C ASN A 60 -0.14 3.01 19.38
N ASN A 61 -0.83 3.14 18.26
CA ASN A 61 -0.81 2.18 17.15
C ASN A 61 0.22 2.62 16.12
N GLY A 62 0.95 1.66 15.55
CA GLY A 62 1.82 1.93 14.41
C GLY A 62 1.00 2.01 13.12
N PHE A 63 1.40 2.89 12.21
CA PHE A 63 0.77 2.96 10.89
C PHE A 63 1.75 3.43 9.81
N CYS A 64 1.38 3.15 8.57
CA CYS A 64 1.98 3.72 7.37
C CYS A 64 0.94 4.60 6.67
N LEU A 65 1.33 5.79 6.25
CA LEU A 65 0.58 6.62 5.32
C LEU A 65 1.35 6.70 3.99
N ILE A 66 0.68 6.37 2.88
CA ILE A 66 1.16 6.61 1.52
C ILE A 66 0.30 7.71 0.90
N ASP A 67 0.92 8.85 0.63
CA ASP A 67 0.25 10.04 0.10
C ASP A 67 0.89 10.49 -1.23
N PRO A 68 0.14 10.51 -2.35
CA PRO A 68 0.62 11.03 -3.62
C PRO A 68 0.78 12.55 -3.66
N HIS A 69 0.03 13.31 -2.86
CA HIS A 69 -0.16 14.75 -3.07
C HIS A 69 0.57 15.62 -2.04
N SER A 70 1.08 15.03 -0.96
CA SER A 70 1.82 15.67 0.14
C SER A 70 0.96 16.47 1.14
N ASP A 71 -0.31 16.71 0.87
CA ASP A 71 -1.13 17.55 1.75
C ASP A 71 -1.51 16.77 3.02
N LEU A 72 -2.04 15.55 2.86
CA LEU A 72 -2.45 14.70 3.96
C LEU A 72 -1.27 14.34 4.87
N VAL A 73 -0.10 14.04 4.30
CA VAL A 73 1.08 13.68 5.09
C VAL A 73 1.57 14.84 5.96
N LYS A 74 1.48 16.08 5.45
CA LYS A 74 1.86 17.28 6.21
C LYS A 74 0.91 17.54 7.36
N ASP A 75 -0.39 17.40 7.13
CA ASP A 75 -1.40 17.64 8.17
C ASP A 75 -1.36 16.58 9.27
N VAL A 76 -1.11 15.32 8.90
CA VAL A 76 -0.84 14.25 9.87
C VAL A 76 0.45 14.53 10.65
N TYR A 77 1.53 14.94 9.99
CA TYR A 77 2.80 15.24 10.66
C TYR A 77 2.63 16.35 11.72
N LYS A 78 1.88 17.42 11.42
CA LYS A 78 1.55 18.48 12.39
C LYS A 78 0.76 17.98 13.60
N SER A 79 0.05 16.87 13.44
CA SER A 79 -0.76 16.27 14.52
C SER A 79 0.05 15.33 15.42
N ILE A 80 1.33 15.11 15.12
CA ILE A 80 2.21 14.26 15.92
C ILE A 80 2.71 15.06 17.13
N PRO A 81 2.45 14.60 18.36
CA PRO A 81 2.94 15.31 19.54
C PRO A 81 4.47 15.13 19.70
N PRO A 82 5.17 16.09 20.34
CA PRO A 82 6.64 16.06 20.42
C PRO A 82 7.23 14.77 20.99
N TYR A 83 6.56 14.14 21.97
CA TYR A 83 7.03 12.89 22.57
C TYR A 83 7.00 11.68 21.61
N LYS A 84 6.31 11.82 20.45
CA LYS A 84 6.20 10.80 19.40
C LYS A 84 7.11 11.00 18.21
N GLU A 85 7.78 12.14 18.07
CA GLU A 85 8.62 12.45 16.90
C GLU A 85 9.69 11.38 16.63
N LYS A 86 10.31 10.84 17.69
CA LYS A 86 11.30 9.74 17.61
C LYS A 86 10.76 8.41 17.08
N ASP A 87 9.43 8.27 17.01
CA ASP A 87 8.75 7.11 16.46
C ASP A 87 8.36 7.29 14.99
N VAL A 88 8.63 8.46 14.41
CA VAL A 88 8.26 8.83 13.04
C VAL A 88 9.44 8.63 12.10
N LEU A 89 9.18 7.95 10.98
CA LEU A 89 10.04 7.91 9.82
C LEU A 89 9.35 8.65 8.69
N TYR A 90 9.96 9.74 8.21
CA TYR A 90 9.42 10.58 7.15
C TYR A 90 10.21 10.34 5.85
N LEU A 91 9.66 9.47 4.99
CA LEU A 91 10.23 9.15 3.68
C LEU A 91 9.62 10.08 2.63
N ASP A 92 10.33 11.16 2.31
CA ASP A 92 9.90 12.14 1.30
C ASP A 92 10.71 12.02 0.02
N ALA A 93 10.03 11.56 -1.04
CA ALA A 93 10.60 11.30 -2.35
C ALA A 93 10.98 12.56 -3.13
N SER A 94 10.44 13.73 -2.77
CA SER A 94 10.82 15.02 -3.37
C SER A 94 12.05 15.65 -2.70
N SER A 95 12.33 15.28 -1.46
CA SER A 95 13.42 15.86 -0.64
C SER A 95 14.73 15.06 -0.68
N THR A 96 15.82 15.64 -0.17
CA THR A 96 17.12 14.98 0.02
C THR A 96 17.15 14.01 1.21
N THR A 97 16.08 13.24 1.42
CA THR A 97 16.01 12.24 2.49
C THR A 97 17.18 11.24 2.44
N THR A 98 17.67 10.85 3.62
CA THR A 98 18.68 9.78 3.80
C THR A 98 18.05 8.40 3.87
N LEU A 99 16.75 8.35 4.17
CA LEU A 99 15.97 7.13 4.23
C LEU A 99 15.81 6.54 2.83
N GLY A 100 15.91 5.24 2.75
CA GLY A 100 15.52 4.53 1.54
C GLY A 100 15.13 3.11 1.81
N TYR A 101 14.90 2.39 0.73
CA TYR A 101 14.21 1.13 0.73
C TYR A 101 14.72 0.29 -0.44
N ASN A 102 14.98 -0.99 -0.19
CA ASN A 102 15.43 -1.91 -1.23
C ASN A 102 14.53 -3.15 -1.23
N PRO A 103 13.71 -3.35 -2.29
CA PRO A 103 12.79 -4.50 -2.38
C PRO A 103 13.49 -5.85 -2.50
N LEU A 104 14.78 -5.88 -2.85
CA LEU A 104 15.54 -7.10 -3.12
C LEU A 104 16.23 -7.67 -1.86
N LYS A 105 16.31 -6.88 -0.78
CA LYS A 105 17.09 -7.24 0.42
C LYS A 105 16.24 -7.93 1.48
N LYS A 106 16.90 -8.84 2.23
CA LYS A 106 16.32 -9.56 3.39
C LYS A 106 15.05 -10.35 3.04
N VAL A 107 14.97 -10.88 1.82
CA VAL A 107 13.88 -11.74 1.35
C VAL A 107 14.29 -13.20 1.59
N SER A 108 13.49 -13.95 2.34
CA SER A 108 13.72 -15.39 2.52
C SER A 108 13.52 -16.15 1.21
N TYR A 109 14.24 -17.25 1.01
CA TYR A 109 14.24 -18.00 -0.25
C TYR A 109 12.82 -18.33 -0.74
N GLU A 110 11.95 -18.79 0.15
CA GLU A 110 10.57 -19.19 -0.15
C GLU A 110 9.70 -18.02 -0.65
N LYS A 111 10.10 -16.77 -0.35
CA LYS A 111 9.38 -15.55 -0.72
C LYS A 111 9.97 -14.84 -1.93
N ARG A 112 11.17 -15.20 -2.39
CA ARG A 112 11.84 -14.54 -3.52
C ARG A 112 10.98 -14.58 -4.79
N ALA A 113 10.33 -15.71 -5.08
CA ALA A 113 9.41 -15.85 -6.21
C ALA A 113 8.21 -14.89 -6.14
N LEU A 114 7.60 -14.77 -4.95
CA LEU A 114 6.47 -13.86 -4.73
C LEU A 114 6.91 -12.40 -4.92
N VAL A 115 8.01 -12.00 -4.29
CA VAL A 115 8.57 -10.64 -4.42
C VAL A 115 8.89 -10.32 -5.88
N ALA A 116 9.56 -11.23 -6.59
CA ALA A 116 9.87 -11.05 -8.00
C ALA A 116 8.62 -10.90 -8.87
N SER A 117 7.59 -11.73 -8.63
CA SER A 117 6.32 -11.65 -9.35
C SER A 117 5.61 -10.32 -9.08
N SER A 118 5.56 -9.86 -7.83
CA SER A 118 4.92 -8.59 -7.48
C SER A 118 5.65 -7.37 -8.06
N ILE A 119 6.99 -7.39 -8.10
CA ILE A 119 7.76 -6.33 -8.76
C ILE A 119 7.43 -6.32 -10.26
N LEU A 120 7.43 -7.47 -10.92
CA LEU A 120 7.11 -7.56 -12.34
C LEU A 120 5.70 -7.06 -12.65
N GLU A 121 4.70 -7.41 -11.84
CA GLU A 121 3.33 -6.92 -12.02
C GLU A 121 3.26 -5.39 -11.94
N ILE A 122 3.95 -4.77 -10.97
CA ILE A 122 4.01 -3.30 -10.89
C ILE A 122 4.60 -2.71 -12.16
N LEU A 123 5.72 -3.25 -12.63
CA LEU A 123 6.41 -2.77 -13.83
C LEU A 123 5.55 -2.97 -15.10
N GLU A 124 4.89 -4.13 -15.22
CA GLU A 124 3.98 -4.46 -16.33
C GLU A 124 2.77 -3.54 -16.35
N ARG A 125 2.16 -3.25 -15.20
CA ARG A 125 1.01 -2.34 -15.11
C ARG A 125 1.34 -0.94 -15.62
N ILE A 126 2.56 -0.46 -15.35
CA ILE A 126 2.99 0.89 -15.69
C ILE A 126 3.46 0.97 -17.16
N TRP A 127 4.19 -0.04 -17.62
CA TRP A 127 4.79 -0.05 -18.94
C TRP A 127 4.05 -0.86 -19.99
N GLY A 128 3.01 -1.60 -19.61
CA GLY A 128 2.27 -2.54 -20.47
C GLY A 128 1.73 -1.90 -21.73
N LYS A 129 1.16 -0.69 -21.60
CA LYS A 129 0.64 0.09 -22.72
C LYS A 129 1.74 0.59 -23.67
N GLN A 130 2.99 0.68 -23.20
CA GLN A 130 4.15 1.14 -23.97
C GLN A 130 4.92 -0.05 -24.59
N GLY A 131 4.35 -1.26 -24.58
CA GLY A 131 5.00 -2.48 -25.03
C GLY A 131 5.67 -3.24 -23.89
N TRP A 132 5.07 -4.37 -23.54
CA TRP A 132 5.59 -5.34 -22.59
C TRP A 132 5.62 -6.72 -23.25
N GLY A 133 6.82 -7.24 -23.51
CA GLY A 133 7.04 -8.47 -24.26
C GLY A 133 7.41 -9.65 -23.37
N VAL A 134 7.24 -10.87 -23.92
CA VAL A 134 7.61 -12.13 -23.24
C VAL A 134 9.10 -12.14 -22.87
N LYS A 135 9.98 -11.72 -23.80
CA LYS A 135 11.43 -11.64 -23.56
C LYS A 135 11.80 -10.66 -22.44
N LEU A 136 11.21 -9.46 -22.45
CA LEU A 136 11.39 -8.45 -21.40
C LEU A 136 11.01 -9.02 -20.03
N SER A 137 9.83 -9.64 -19.95
CA SER A 137 9.32 -10.27 -18.73
C SER A 137 10.25 -11.36 -18.21
N HIS A 138 10.74 -12.22 -19.12
CA HIS A 138 11.61 -13.34 -18.79
C HIS A 138 12.99 -12.87 -18.30
N LEU A 139 13.59 -11.89 -18.98
CA LEU A 139 14.86 -11.28 -18.58
C LEU A 139 14.76 -10.60 -17.22
N LEU A 140 13.72 -9.79 -16.99
CA LEU A 140 13.51 -9.11 -15.71
C LEU A 140 13.26 -10.11 -14.58
N ARG A 141 12.45 -11.16 -14.81
CA ARG A 141 12.17 -12.19 -13.81
C ARG A 141 13.43 -12.86 -13.31
N ASN A 142 14.23 -13.40 -14.23
CA ASN A 142 15.48 -14.07 -13.87
C ASN A 142 16.48 -13.10 -13.23
N SER A 143 16.54 -11.86 -13.71
CA SER A 143 17.41 -10.83 -13.11
C SER A 143 17.02 -10.52 -11.67
N ILE A 144 15.73 -10.26 -11.40
CA ILE A 144 15.24 -9.96 -10.05
C ILE A 144 15.48 -11.15 -9.11
N LEU A 145 15.20 -12.39 -9.55
CA LEU A 145 15.45 -13.59 -8.75
C LEU A 145 16.93 -13.79 -8.44
N CYS A 146 17.81 -13.64 -9.42
CA CYS A 146 19.26 -13.72 -9.20
C CYS A 146 19.73 -12.65 -8.20
N LEU A 147 19.22 -11.42 -8.30
CA LEU A 147 19.61 -10.33 -7.42
C LEU A 147 19.07 -10.48 -5.99
N THR A 148 17.94 -11.16 -5.78
CA THR A 148 17.47 -11.49 -4.42
C THR A 148 18.39 -12.47 -3.68
N ASP A 149 19.26 -13.17 -4.40
CA ASP A 149 20.27 -14.07 -3.84
C ASP A 149 21.59 -13.32 -3.51
N GLN A 150 21.71 -12.04 -3.88
CA GLN A 150 22.92 -11.24 -3.67
C GLN A 150 22.75 -10.27 -2.48
N PRO A 151 23.52 -10.43 -1.37
CA PRO A 151 23.32 -9.63 -0.16
C PRO A 151 23.45 -8.11 -0.34
N SER A 152 24.32 -7.67 -1.26
CA SER A 152 24.60 -6.26 -1.53
C SER A 152 23.83 -5.67 -2.71
N ALA A 153 23.01 -6.46 -3.42
CA ALA A 153 22.35 -5.99 -4.62
C ALA A 153 21.31 -4.89 -4.36
N ASN A 154 21.13 -4.05 -5.36
CA ASN A 154 20.11 -3.01 -5.44
C ASN A 154 19.49 -2.98 -6.84
N PHE A 155 18.54 -2.07 -7.04
CA PHE A 155 17.74 -2.04 -8.28
C PHE A 155 18.56 -1.68 -9.53
N ALA A 156 19.68 -0.95 -9.39
CA ALA A 156 20.57 -0.65 -10.52
C ALA A 156 21.37 -1.88 -10.98
N ASP A 157 21.53 -2.88 -10.12
CA ASP A 157 22.25 -4.10 -10.47
C ASP A 157 21.51 -4.95 -11.51
N ILE A 158 20.22 -4.67 -11.79
CA ILE A 158 19.50 -5.27 -12.92
C ILE A 158 20.22 -4.95 -14.24
N LEU A 159 20.59 -3.69 -14.45
CA LEU A 159 21.32 -3.27 -15.65
C LEU A 159 22.73 -3.88 -15.65
N LYS A 160 23.40 -3.84 -14.49
CA LYS A 160 24.76 -4.35 -14.34
C LYS A 160 24.83 -5.86 -14.63
N LEU A 161 23.89 -6.65 -14.12
CA LEU A 161 23.81 -8.09 -14.34
C LEU A 161 23.68 -8.47 -15.84
N LEU A 162 22.97 -7.64 -16.59
CA LEU A 162 22.72 -7.87 -18.02
C LEU A 162 23.87 -7.37 -18.91
N GLN A 163 24.56 -6.28 -18.51
CA GLN A 163 25.63 -5.65 -19.29
C GLN A 163 27.04 -6.17 -18.96
N ASP A 164 27.35 -6.33 -17.68
CA ASP A 164 28.67 -6.68 -17.18
C ASP A 164 28.77 -8.20 -16.98
N LYS A 165 29.52 -8.84 -17.88
CA LYS A 165 29.76 -10.29 -17.84
C LYS A 165 30.48 -10.71 -16.56
N THR A 166 31.45 -9.93 -16.09
CA THR A 166 32.23 -10.25 -14.88
C THR A 166 31.35 -10.19 -13.64
N TYR A 167 30.52 -9.15 -13.53
CA TYR A 167 29.55 -9.05 -12.44
C TYR A 167 28.55 -10.20 -12.47
N ARG A 168 28.03 -10.56 -13.65
CA ARG A 168 27.13 -11.70 -13.80
C ARG A 168 27.77 -13.02 -13.37
N GLU A 169 28.99 -13.30 -13.82
CA GLU A 169 29.73 -14.51 -13.44
C GLU A 169 29.97 -14.58 -11.92
N SER A 170 30.19 -13.43 -11.26
CA SER A 170 30.30 -13.38 -9.80
C SER A 170 28.99 -13.65 -9.04
N CYS A 171 27.83 -13.43 -9.67
CA CYS A 171 26.52 -13.67 -9.06
C CYS A 171 26.10 -15.14 -9.14
N ILE A 172 26.46 -15.85 -10.22
CA ILE A 172 26.02 -17.22 -10.53
C ILE A 172 26.25 -18.23 -9.39
N PRO A 173 27.41 -18.24 -8.69
CA PRO A 173 27.66 -19.17 -7.59
C PRO A 173 26.68 -19.03 -6.42
N ASN A 174 26.14 -17.82 -6.20
CA ASN A 174 25.21 -17.53 -5.10
C ASN A 174 23.76 -17.86 -5.46
N ILE A 175 23.46 -18.16 -6.73
CA ILE A 175 22.08 -18.45 -7.16
C ILE A 175 21.64 -19.78 -6.56
N GLU A 176 20.62 -19.73 -5.70
CA GLU A 176 20.07 -20.92 -5.04
C GLU A 176 19.12 -21.69 -5.97
N ASN A 177 18.35 -20.98 -6.79
CA ASN A 177 17.38 -21.60 -7.69
C ASN A 177 18.06 -22.23 -8.92
N PRO A 178 17.99 -23.56 -9.13
CA PRO A 178 18.67 -24.24 -10.24
C PRO A 178 18.22 -23.77 -11.63
N THR A 179 16.96 -23.41 -11.79
CA THR A 179 16.42 -22.92 -13.07
C THR A 179 16.97 -21.53 -13.41
N VAL A 180 17.04 -20.63 -12.43
CA VAL A 180 17.63 -19.29 -12.62
C VAL A 180 19.13 -19.40 -12.89
N LYS A 181 19.81 -20.35 -12.23
CA LYS A 181 21.22 -20.63 -12.48
C LYS A 181 21.44 -21.13 -13.91
N GLN A 182 20.65 -22.12 -14.35
CA GLN A 182 20.69 -22.64 -15.71
C GLN A 182 20.40 -21.55 -16.76
N PHE A 183 19.47 -20.64 -16.48
CA PHE A 183 19.19 -19.50 -17.35
C PHE A 183 20.47 -18.68 -17.59
N PHE A 184 21.19 -18.27 -16.55
CA PHE A 184 22.40 -17.46 -16.72
C PHE A 184 23.62 -18.24 -17.25
N GLU A 185 23.73 -19.53 -16.97
CA GLU A 185 24.83 -20.37 -17.48
C GLU A 185 24.67 -20.72 -18.97
N LYS A 186 23.43 -20.91 -19.44
CA LYS A 186 23.15 -21.44 -20.79
C LYS A 186 22.29 -20.52 -21.62
N GLU A 187 21.05 -20.28 -21.19
CA GLU A 187 20.02 -19.62 -22.02
C GLU A 187 20.40 -18.16 -22.32
N PHE A 188 20.90 -17.44 -21.32
CA PHE A 188 21.25 -16.02 -21.44
C PHE A 188 22.23 -15.74 -22.58
N ASN A 189 23.13 -16.69 -22.88
CA ASN A 189 24.10 -16.56 -23.97
C ASN A 189 23.46 -16.52 -25.37
N THR A 190 22.19 -16.90 -25.49
CA THR A 190 21.42 -16.82 -26.75
C THR A 190 20.79 -15.45 -26.99
N TYR A 191 20.74 -14.58 -25.98
CA TYR A 191 20.16 -13.24 -26.10
C TYR A 191 21.15 -12.26 -26.76
N THR A 192 20.66 -11.49 -27.72
CA THR A 192 21.43 -10.46 -28.41
C THR A 192 21.35 -9.12 -27.67
N LYS A 193 22.25 -8.18 -27.99
CA LYS A 193 22.14 -6.79 -27.48
C LYS A 193 20.77 -6.15 -27.79
N GLY A 194 20.17 -6.49 -28.93
CA GLY A 194 18.84 -6.01 -29.31
C GLY A 194 17.74 -6.53 -28.39
N ASP A 195 17.86 -7.76 -27.89
CA ASP A 195 16.89 -8.33 -26.95
C ASP A 195 16.96 -7.68 -25.56
N LEU A 196 18.12 -7.16 -25.17
CA LEU A 196 18.33 -6.48 -23.88
C LEU A 196 17.88 -5.00 -23.90
N LEU A 197 17.83 -4.39 -25.08
CA LEU A 197 17.53 -2.96 -25.23
C LEU A 197 16.20 -2.53 -24.58
N PRO A 198 15.09 -3.29 -24.66
CA PRO A 198 13.86 -2.94 -23.94
C PRO A 198 14.03 -2.88 -22.42
N VAL A 199 14.84 -3.76 -21.84
CA VAL A 199 15.14 -3.74 -20.39
C VAL A 199 15.92 -2.47 -20.05
N PHE A 200 16.95 -2.15 -20.84
CA PHE A 200 17.78 -0.97 -20.64
C PHE A 200 16.98 0.33 -20.75
N ASN A 201 16.10 0.43 -21.75
CA ASN A 201 15.28 1.63 -21.92
C ASN A 201 14.33 1.84 -20.73
N LYS A 202 13.66 0.78 -20.25
CA LYS A 202 12.69 0.90 -19.17
C LYS A 202 13.34 1.05 -17.80
N ILE A 203 14.26 0.16 -17.43
CA ILE A 203 14.97 0.22 -16.13
C ILE A 203 15.93 1.42 -16.10
N GLY A 204 16.62 1.73 -17.19
CA GLY A 204 17.46 2.92 -17.30
C GLY A 204 16.65 4.21 -17.20
N GLY A 205 15.50 4.28 -17.89
CA GLY A 205 14.56 5.40 -17.75
C GLY A 205 14.06 5.56 -16.32
N LEU A 206 13.67 4.46 -15.66
CA LEU A 206 13.26 4.46 -14.26
C LEU A 206 14.35 4.99 -13.31
N LEU A 207 15.58 4.50 -13.48
CA LEU A 207 16.70 4.88 -12.64
C LEU A 207 17.25 6.28 -12.96
N SER A 208 16.83 6.89 -14.06
CA SER A 208 17.15 8.28 -14.37
C SER A 208 16.41 9.28 -13.48
N TYR A 209 15.29 8.88 -12.86
CA TYR A 209 14.57 9.71 -11.89
C TYR A 209 15.38 9.81 -10.58
N PRO A 210 15.83 11.02 -10.16
CA PRO A 210 16.67 11.16 -8.96
C PRO A 210 16.01 10.66 -7.68
N SER A 211 14.68 10.79 -7.57
CA SER A 211 13.89 10.29 -6.44
C SER A 211 13.94 8.77 -6.32
N VAL A 212 13.76 8.06 -7.44
CA VAL A 212 13.81 6.60 -7.50
C VAL A 212 15.23 6.11 -7.24
N TYR A 213 16.23 6.70 -7.90
CA TYR A 213 17.62 6.32 -7.71
C TYR A 213 18.06 6.50 -6.25
N ARG A 214 17.68 7.62 -5.62
CA ARG A 214 17.99 7.90 -4.21
C ARG A 214 17.36 6.87 -3.27
N ILE A 215 16.07 6.59 -3.43
CA ILE A 215 15.35 5.68 -2.53
C ILE A 215 15.80 4.23 -2.73
N LEU A 216 15.94 3.77 -3.98
CA LEU A 216 16.18 2.36 -4.29
C LEU A 216 17.67 1.96 -4.39
N VAL A 217 18.57 2.91 -4.66
CA VAL A 217 19.99 2.63 -4.97
C VAL A 217 20.95 3.26 -3.96
N THR A 218 21.00 4.58 -3.86
CA THR A 218 22.05 5.28 -3.06
C THR A 218 21.66 5.52 -1.60
N ASN A 219 20.59 4.88 -1.13
CA ASN A 219 20.12 5.01 0.24
C ASN A 219 21.21 4.65 1.26
N LYS A 220 21.39 5.54 2.24
CA LYS A 220 22.33 5.32 3.35
C LYS A 220 21.65 4.58 4.51
N GLU A 221 20.37 4.89 4.74
CA GLU A 221 19.59 4.38 5.87
C GLU A 221 18.39 3.57 5.36
N GLN A 222 18.52 2.26 5.35
CA GLN A 222 17.44 1.39 4.88
C GLN A 222 16.36 1.20 5.94
N ILE A 223 15.13 1.54 5.59
CA ILE A 223 13.98 1.29 6.45
C ILE A 223 13.72 -0.22 6.56
N SER A 224 13.42 -0.69 7.77
CA SER A 224 12.94 -2.05 8.00
C SER A 224 11.44 -2.02 8.25
N LEU A 225 10.64 -2.34 7.24
CA LEU A 225 9.19 -2.36 7.34
C LEU A 225 8.69 -3.31 8.44
N ARG A 226 9.34 -4.47 8.60
CA ARG A 226 9.06 -5.42 9.69
C ARG A 226 9.32 -4.78 11.07
N SER A 227 10.45 -4.12 11.25
CA SER A 227 10.79 -3.43 12.50
C SER A 227 9.81 -2.29 12.80
N ILE A 228 9.41 -1.52 11.78
CA ILE A 228 8.41 -0.45 11.91
C ILE A 228 7.09 -1.00 12.45
N MET A 229 6.62 -2.14 11.90
CA MET A 229 5.40 -2.81 12.37
C MET A 229 5.50 -3.32 13.81
N ASP A 230 6.58 -4.03 14.14
CA ASP A 230 6.74 -4.66 15.45
C ASP A 230 6.98 -3.65 16.58
N ASN A 231 7.63 -2.53 16.26
CA ASN A 231 7.91 -1.45 17.20
C ASN A 231 6.85 -0.33 17.19
N LYS A 232 5.71 -0.54 16.51
CA LYS A 232 4.60 0.43 16.44
C LYS A 232 5.04 1.84 16.00
N LYS A 233 5.97 1.90 15.05
CA LYS A 233 6.47 3.16 14.47
C LYS A 233 5.45 3.75 13.50
N ILE A 234 5.61 5.03 13.20
CA ILE A 234 4.81 5.76 12.21
C ILE A 234 5.70 5.95 10.97
N LEU A 235 5.25 5.43 9.83
CA LEU A 235 5.91 5.64 8.54
C LEU A 235 5.05 6.60 7.71
N LEU A 236 5.59 7.78 7.42
CA LEU A 236 4.96 8.76 6.55
C LEU A 236 5.70 8.75 5.22
N VAL A 237 5.01 8.33 4.16
CA VAL A 237 5.54 8.29 2.79
C VAL A 237 4.94 9.43 2.00
N ASN A 238 5.74 10.47 1.76
CA ASN A 238 5.40 11.55 0.87
C ASN A 238 5.94 11.24 -0.53
N LEU A 239 5.07 10.89 -1.47
CA LEU A 239 5.48 10.65 -2.86
C LEU A 239 5.53 11.92 -3.69
N ALA A 240 4.82 13.00 -3.30
CA ALA A 240 4.84 14.29 -3.99
C ALA A 240 4.79 14.17 -5.52
N LYS A 241 3.77 13.48 -6.05
CA LYS A 241 3.56 13.16 -7.46
C LYS A 241 3.71 14.37 -8.39
N GLY A 242 3.24 15.54 -7.96
CA GLY A 242 3.39 16.79 -8.72
C GLY A 242 4.84 17.27 -8.86
N SER A 243 5.73 16.87 -7.96
CA SER A 243 7.15 17.22 -7.96
C SER A 243 8.01 16.14 -8.64
N ILE A 244 7.81 14.87 -8.29
CA ILE A 244 8.68 13.79 -8.81
C ILE A 244 8.20 13.21 -10.14
N GLY A 245 6.94 13.45 -10.52
CA GLY A 245 6.29 12.88 -11.69
C GLY A 245 5.43 11.66 -11.37
N ASN A 246 4.51 11.33 -12.29
CA ASN A 246 3.53 10.27 -12.10
C ASN A 246 4.16 8.87 -12.00
N GLU A 247 4.97 8.52 -12.99
CA GLU A 247 5.60 7.19 -13.07
C GLU A 247 6.45 6.82 -11.84
N PRO A 248 7.41 7.65 -11.39
CA PRO A 248 8.20 7.33 -10.20
C PRO A 248 7.35 7.25 -8.92
N ALA A 249 6.30 8.10 -8.78
CA ALA A 249 5.39 8.03 -7.65
C ALA A 249 4.60 6.70 -7.64
N GLN A 250 4.07 6.26 -8.78
CA GLN A 250 3.35 5.00 -8.90
C GLN A 250 4.24 3.78 -8.61
N ILE A 251 5.50 3.79 -9.09
CA ILE A 251 6.46 2.70 -8.83
C ILE A 251 6.83 2.64 -7.35
N LEU A 252 7.23 3.76 -6.76
CA LEU A 252 7.63 3.79 -5.36
C LEU A 252 6.48 3.41 -4.43
N GLY A 253 5.28 3.96 -4.66
CA GLY A 253 4.08 3.63 -3.88
C GLY A 253 3.69 2.16 -4.00
N GLY A 254 3.67 1.62 -5.22
CA GLY A 254 3.37 0.19 -5.46
C GLY A 254 4.37 -0.75 -4.79
N LEU A 255 5.68 -0.47 -4.96
CA LEU A 255 6.74 -1.28 -4.35
C LEU A 255 6.68 -1.25 -2.81
N LEU A 256 6.45 -0.08 -2.22
CA LEU A 256 6.35 0.06 -0.76
C LEU A 256 5.13 -0.68 -0.23
N LEU A 257 3.97 -0.53 -0.87
CA LEU A 257 2.72 -1.14 -0.44
C LEU A 257 2.78 -2.68 -0.46
N ILE A 258 3.34 -3.25 -1.53
CA ILE A 258 3.60 -4.69 -1.63
C ILE A 258 4.59 -5.17 -0.57
N SER A 259 5.68 -4.42 -0.33
CA SER A 259 6.65 -4.83 0.69
C SER A 259 6.15 -4.67 2.12
N ILE A 260 5.23 -3.73 2.36
CA ILE A 260 4.48 -3.65 3.62
C ILE A 260 3.64 -4.92 3.79
N ALA A 261 2.91 -5.35 2.75
CA ALA A 261 2.16 -6.61 2.80
C ALA A 261 3.08 -7.82 3.08
N ASN A 262 4.20 -7.93 2.36
CA ASN A 262 5.19 -9.00 2.56
C ASN A 262 5.84 -8.98 3.95
N ALA A 263 6.11 -7.80 4.49
CA ALA A 263 6.58 -7.63 5.87
C ALA A 263 5.52 -8.12 6.87
N GLY A 264 4.23 -7.87 6.61
CA GLY A 264 3.11 -8.47 7.34
C GLY A 264 3.19 -10.00 7.34
N PHE A 265 3.30 -10.63 6.16
CA PHE A 265 3.45 -12.09 6.03
C PHE A 265 4.71 -12.65 6.67
N SER A 266 5.77 -11.85 6.84
CA SER A 266 6.97 -12.28 7.55
C SER A 266 6.71 -12.56 9.04
N ARG A 267 5.64 -12.01 9.61
CA ARG A 267 5.24 -12.21 11.01
C ARG A 267 4.65 -13.59 11.29
N VAL A 268 4.74 -14.53 10.33
CA VAL A 268 4.38 -15.95 10.52
C VAL A 268 5.16 -16.58 11.66
N ASP A 269 6.40 -16.13 11.87
CA ASP A 269 7.28 -16.48 12.98
C ASP A 269 6.82 -15.98 14.36
N THR A 270 5.87 -15.04 14.40
CA THR A 270 5.40 -14.38 15.63
C THR A 270 4.02 -14.93 15.98
N PRO A 271 3.80 -15.46 17.21
CA PRO A 271 2.49 -15.91 17.65
C PRO A 271 1.43 -14.82 17.51
N GLN A 272 0.23 -15.17 17.04
CA GLN A 272 -0.83 -14.22 16.71
C GLN A 272 -1.13 -13.23 17.85
N ILE A 273 -1.20 -13.70 19.10
CA ILE A 273 -1.45 -12.89 20.30
C ILE A 273 -0.36 -11.83 20.58
N LYS A 274 0.86 -12.05 20.09
CA LYS A 274 2.01 -11.13 20.27
C LYS A 274 2.13 -10.12 19.14
N ARG A 275 1.45 -10.32 18.01
CA ARG A 275 1.51 -9.42 16.84
C ARG A 275 0.92 -8.06 17.21
N LYS A 276 1.70 -6.99 17.04
CA LYS A 276 1.22 -5.63 17.24
C LYS A 276 0.36 -5.19 16.04
N PRO A 277 -0.83 -4.60 16.26
CA PRO A 277 -1.62 -3.99 15.20
C PRO A 277 -0.82 -2.97 14.40
N PHE A 278 -0.95 -3.02 13.08
CA PHE A 278 -0.38 -2.05 12.16
C PHE A 278 -1.39 -1.68 11.08
N PHE A 279 -1.52 -0.39 10.77
CA PHE A 279 -2.49 0.10 9.80
C PHE A 279 -1.80 0.73 8.59
N VAL A 280 -2.32 0.47 7.39
CA VAL A 280 -1.81 1.05 6.15
C VAL A 280 -2.88 1.94 5.56
N TYR A 281 -2.65 3.24 5.58
CA TYR A 281 -3.48 4.26 4.96
C TYR A 281 -2.93 4.52 3.56
N ALA A 282 -3.71 4.18 2.53
CA ALA A 282 -3.37 4.45 1.15
C ALA A 282 -4.40 5.42 0.57
N ASP A 283 -4.00 6.68 0.42
CA ASP A 283 -4.79 7.67 -0.31
C ASP A 283 -4.56 7.49 -1.82
N GLU A 284 -5.57 7.79 -2.62
CA GLU A 284 -5.60 7.52 -4.06
C GLU A 284 -5.07 6.12 -4.42
N PHE A 285 -5.54 5.11 -3.69
CA PHE A 285 -5.05 3.73 -3.76
C PHE A 285 -5.01 3.13 -5.17
N GLN A 286 -5.89 3.57 -6.07
CA GLN A 286 -5.92 3.12 -7.47
C GLN A 286 -4.59 3.36 -8.21
N GLU A 287 -3.80 4.34 -7.79
CA GLU A 287 -2.48 4.63 -8.36
C GLU A 287 -1.49 3.47 -8.08
N TYR A 288 -1.73 2.70 -7.01
CA TYR A 288 -0.84 1.65 -6.51
C TYR A 288 -1.47 0.25 -6.58
N SER A 289 -2.75 0.15 -6.93
CA SER A 289 -3.52 -1.10 -6.90
C SER A 289 -3.08 -2.11 -7.98
N GLY A 290 -2.82 -3.34 -7.55
CA GLY A 290 -2.61 -4.51 -8.42
C GLY A 290 -3.43 -5.71 -7.91
N LEU A 291 -3.57 -6.74 -8.74
CA LEU A 291 -4.31 -7.95 -8.39
C LEU A 291 -3.65 -8.69 -7.23
N THR A 292 -2.32 -8.82 -7.24
CA THR A 292 -1.61 -9.48 -6.13
C THR A 292 -1.92 -8.80 -4.80
N LEU A 293 -1.93 -7.47 -4.78
CA LEU A 293 -2.24 -6.75 -3.55
C LEU A 293 -3.69 -6.97 -3.08
N ALA A 294 -4.65 -7.01 -4.01
CA ALA A 294 -6.04 -7.27 -3.69
C ALA A 294 -6.23 -8.68 -3.11
N GLU A 295 -5.55 -9.69 -3.66
CA GLU A 295 -5.57 -11.06 -3.14
C GLU A 295 -4.92 -11.18 -1.76
N MET A 296 -3.84 -10.40 -1.52
CA MET A 296 -3.15 -10.36 -0.23
C MET A 296 -4.03 -9.82 0.91
N LEU A 297 -5.04 -8.98 0.63
CA LEU A 297 -5.94 -8.41 1.65
C LEU A 297 -6.53 -9.51 2.54
N SER A 298 -7.08 -10.56 1.92
CA SER A 298 -7.72 -11.70 2.61
C SER A 298 -6.83 -12.37 3.65
N GLN A 299 -5.51 -12.29 3.49
CA GLN A 299 -4.53 -12.97 4.33
C GLN A 299 -3.93 -12.04 5.40
N LEU A 300 -3.80 -10.74 5.11
CA LEU A 300 -3.12 -9.76 5.98
C LEU A 300 -3.77 -9.61 7.35
N ARG A 301 -5.09 -9.83 7.44
CA ARG A 301 -5.83 -9.89 8.70
C ARG A 301 -5.18 -10.83 9.72
N LYS A 302 -4.74 -12.02 9.29
CA LYS A 302 -4.09 -13.00 10.18
C LYS A 302 -2.81 -12.43 10.82
N PHE A 303 -2.15 -11.51 10.13
CA PHE A 303 -0.89 -10.89 10.54
C PHE A 303 -1.05 -9.54 11.25
N HIS A 304 -2.29 -9.17 11.62
CA HIS A 304 -2.63 -7.93 12.30
C HIS A 304 -2.24 -6.67 11.50
N VAL A 305 -2.38 -6.77 10.17
CA VAL A 305 -2.20 -5.63 9.25
C VAL A 305 -3.56 -5.27 8.67
N GLY A 306 -4.09 -4.12 9.06
CA GLY A 306 -5.33 -3.56 8.53
C GLY A 306 -5.02 -2.54 7.42
N LEU A 307 -5.85 -2.51 6.37
CA LEU A 307 -5.69 -1.56 5.26
C LEU A 307 -6.87 -0.61 5.23
N ILE A 308 -6.59 0.66 4.97
CA ILE A 308 -7.57 1.72 4.83
C ILE A 308 -7.32 2.32 3.45
N LEU A 309 -8.16 1.93 2.51
CA LEU A 309 -7.99 2.21 1.08
C LEU A 309 -8.98 3.30 0.68
N ALA A 310 -8.47 4.46 0.26
CA ALA A 310 -9.30 5.55 -0.24
C ALA A 310 -9.06 5.75 -1.75
N HIS A 311 -10.14 5.96 -2.50
CA HIS A 311 -10.05 6.39 -3.90
C HIS A 311 -11.29 7.19 -4.33
N GLN A 312 -11.19 7.81 -5.50
CA GLN A 312 -12.25 8.70 -5.99
C GLN A 312 -13.36 7.99 -6.76
N TYR A 313 -12.98 7.16 -7.73
CA TYR A 313 -13.91 6.51 -8.65
C TYR A 313 -13.64 5.02 -8.71
N GLY A 314 -14.70 4.21 -8.71
CA GLY A 314 -14.58 2.75 -8.83
C GLY A 314 -14.08 2.31 -10.20
N SER A 315 -14.34 3.11 -11.24
CA SER A 315 -13.89 2.86 -12.61
C SER A 315 -12.37 3.01 -12.82
N GLN A 316 -11.64 3.60 -11.88
CA GLN A 316 -10.18 3.67 -11.95
C GLN A 316 -9.50 2.36 -11.58
N LEU A 317 -10.22 1.46 -10.89
CA LEU A 317 -9.75 0.13 -10.57
C LEU A 317 -10.11 -0.84 -11.70
N GLU A 318 -9.20 -1.75 -12.02
CA GLU A 318 -9.54 -2.90 -12.85
C GLU A 318 -10.64 -3.72 -12.17
N LEU A 319 -11.57 -4.28 -12.96
CA LEU A 319 -12.74 -5.00 -12.44
C LEU A 319 -12.34 -6.10 -11.44
N LYS A 320 -11.34 -6.92 -11.76
CA LYS A 320 -10.86 -7.99 -10.88
C LYS A 320 -10.32 -7.44 -9.55
N VAL A 321 -9.58 -6.33 -9.59
CA VAL A 321 -9.03 -5.68 -8.39
C VAL A 321 -10.16 -5.16 -7.52
N ARG A 322 -11.14 -4.46 -8.11
CA ARG A 322 -12.29 -3.92 -7.39
C ARG A 322 -13.11 -5.03 -6.73
N ASP A 323 -13.44 -6.08 -7.47
CA ASP A 323 -14.26 -7.19 -6.96
C ASP A 323 -13.51 -7.97 -5.86
N ALA A 324 -12.19 -8.15 -6.00
CA ALA A 324 -11.35 -8.73 -4.95
C ALA A 324 -11.28 -7.85 -3.68
N ILE A 325 -11.29 -6.52 -3.81
CA ILE A 325 -11.32 -5.62 -2.65
C ILE A 325 -12.68 -5.70 -1.96
N LEU A 326 -13.78 -5.49 -2.70
CA LEU A 326 -15.14 -5.46 -2.12
C LEU A 326 -15.51 -6.77 -1.42
N SER A 327 -15.02 -7.91 -1.90
CA SER A 327 -15.23 -9.21 -1.26
C SER A 327 -14.42 -9.44 0.02
N ASN A 328 -13.36 -8.67 0.26
CA ASN A 328 -12.45 -8.87 1.40
C ASN A 328 -12.47 -7.75 2.45
N VAL A 329 -13.17 -6.64 2.17
CA VAL A 329 -13.32 -5.53 3.12
C VAL A 329 -14.56 -5.75 3.98
N GLY A 330 -14.42 -5.57 5.29
CA GLY A 330 -15.52 -5.66 6.24
C GLY A 330 -16.23 -4.33 6.45
N THR A 331 -15.53 -3.22 6.26
CA THR A 331 -16.13 -1.88 6.40
C THR A 331 -16.04 -1.09 5.10
N ILE A 332 -17.19 -0.66 4.61
CA ILE A 332 -17.32 0.20 3.43
C ILE A 332 -17.87 1.54 3.88
N VAL A 333 -17.21 2.61 3.47
CA VAL A 333 -17.64 4.00 3.66
C VAL A 333 -17.75 4.67 2.30
N SER A 334 -18.93 5.19 2.02
CA SER A 334 -19.25 5.86 0.78
C SER A 334 -19.62 7.32 1.07
N PHE A 335 -18.85 8.24 0.50
CA PHE A 335 -19.23 9.64 0.39
C PHE A 335 -20.04 9.85 -0.89
N ARG A 336 -20.23 11.11 -1.30
CA ARG A 336 -20.88 11.44 -2.57
C ARG A 336 -20.17 10.81 -3.78
N LEU A 337 -20.96 10.15 -4.63
CA LEU A 337 -20.50 9.39 -5.80
C LEU A 337 -21.05 9.94 -7.13
N GLY A 338 -20.46 9.47 -8.22
CA GLY A 338 -21.07 9.54 -9.54
C GLY A 338 -22.07 8.41 -9.78
N GLN A 339 -22.90 8.55 -10.81
CA GLN A 339 -24.00 7.62 -11.09
C GLN A 339 -23.55 6.15 -11.28
N ALA A 340 -22.41 5.92 -11.93
CA ALA A 340 -21.90 4.57 -12.20
C ALA A 340 -21.46 3.86 -10.91
N ASP A 341 -20.68 4.54 -10.07
CA ASP A 341 -20.22 4.02 -8.78
C ASP A 341 -21.39 3.85 -7.81
N ALA A 342 -22.36 4.77 -7.82
CA ALA A 342 -23.58 4.71 -7.01
C ALA A 342 -24.39 3.43 -7.27
N LYS A 343 -24.53 2.99 -8.53
CA LYS A 343 -25.20 1.73 -8.87
C LYS A 343 -24.46 0.49 -8.36
N THR A 344 -23.14 0.59 -8.21
CA THR A 344 -22.34 -0.50 -7.64
C THR A 344 -22.54 -0.54 -6.12
N MET A 345 -22.48 0.62 -5.45
CA MET A 345 -22.68 0.72 -4.01
C MET A 345 -24.12 0.41 -3.57
N GLU A 346 -25.13 0.73 -4.37
CA GLU A 346 -26.52 0.32 -4.13
C GLU A 346 -26.65 -1.19 -3.89
N ARG A 347 -25.90 -2.02 -4.62
CA ARG A 347 -25.90 -3.48 -4.41
C ARG A 347 -25.28 -3.87 -3.07
N GLU A 348 -24.16 -3.23 -2.72
CA GLU A 348 -23.45 -3.50 -1.46
C GLU A 348 -24.22 -3.04 -0.20
N PHE A 349 -25.03 -1.99 -0.37
CA PHE A 349 -25.80 -1.32 0.69
C PHE A 349 -27.29 -1.71 0.69
N SER A 350 -27.69 -2.63 -0.19
CA SER A 350 -29.04 -3.15 -0.27
C SER A 350 -29.47 -3.79 1.06
N PRO A 351 -30.74 -3.60 1.50
CA PRO A 351 -31.84 -2.92 0.81
C PRO A 351 -32.04 -1.44 1.22
N VAL A 352 -31.07 -0.82 1.90
CA VAL A 352 -31.31 0.44 2.63
C VAL A 352 -31.23 1.67 1.74
N PHE A 353 -30.25 1.73 0.84
CA PHE A 353 -29.96 2.91 0.02
C PHE A 353 -30.09 2.61 -1.46
N MET A 354 -30.59 3.58 -2.21
CA MET A 354 -30.67 3.57 -3.67
C MET A 354 -29.54 4.38 -4.28
N ALA A 355 -29.25 4.16 -5.57
CA ALA A 355 -28.19 4.91 -6.27
C ALA A 355 -28.37 6.44 -6.19
N SER A 356 -29.61 6.95 -6.17
CA SER A 356 -29.89 8.38 -6.03
C SER A 356 -29.37 8.97 -4.72
N ASP A 357 -29.36 8.19 -3.64
CA ASP A 357 -28.94 8.66 -2.33
C ASP A 357 -27.45 8.98 -2.33
N PHE A 358 -26.63 8.12 -2.93
CA PHE A 358 -25.17 8.31 -3.04
C PHE A 358 -24.79 9.50 -3.93
N VAL A 359 -25.63 9.85 -4.91
CA VAL A 359 -25.39 11.01 -5.78
C VAL A 359 -25.72 12.32 -5.05
N ASN A 360 -26.73 12.31 -4.20
CA ASN A 360 -27.30 13.50 -3.57
C ASN A 360 -26.79 13.78 -2.15
N ILE A 361 -26.10 12.84 -1.51
CA ILE A 361 -25.54 13.02 -0.16
C ILE A 361 -24.62 14.26 -0.09
N ALA A 362 -24.76 15.02 1.00
CA ALA A 362 -23.93 16.20 1.26
C ALA A 362 -22.46 15.83 1.48
N ASN A 363 -21.55 16.81 1.29
CA ASN A 363 -20.15 16.64 1.68
C ASN A 363 -20.04 16.42 3.20
N TYR A 364 -19.04 15.66 3.64
CA TYR A 364 -18.80 15.27 5.05
C TYR A 364 -19.88 14.37 5.67
N SER A 365 -20.95 14.06 4.92
CA SER A 365 -21.87 12.98 5.23
C SER A 365 -21.45 11.71 4.50
N ILE A 366 -21.70 10.56 5.14
CA ILE A 366 -21.34 9.25 4.64
C ILE A 366 -22.52 8.29 4.76
N TYR A 367 -22.56 7.32 3.85
CA TYR A 367 -23.22 6.04 4.06
C TYR A 367 -22.18 5.00 4.37
N LEU A 368 -22.43 4.18 5.38
CA LEU A 368 -21.49 3.12 5.75
C LEU A 368 -22.19 1.81 6.12
N LYS A 369 -21.44 0.73 5.89
CA LYS A 369 -21.70 -0.61 6.38
C LYS A 369 -20.42 -1.04 7.08
N MET A 370 -20.48 -1.29 8.38
CA MET A 370 -19.27 -1.52 9.18
C MET A 370 -19.32 -2.81 9.96
N MET A 371 -18.16 -3.38 10.23
CA MET A 371 -18.04 -4.50 11.16
C MET A 371 -18.20 -4.00 12.60
N ILE A 372 -19.07 -4.68 13.34
CA ILE A 372 -19.29 -4.47 14.77
C ILE A 372 -19.16 -5.83 15.45
N SER A 373 -18.07 -6.03 16.19
CA SER A 373 -17.75 -7.29 16.86
C SER A 373 -17.81 -8.51 15.92
N GLY A 374 -17.23 -8.38 14.72
CA GLY A 374 -17.20 -9.44 13.73
C GLY A 374 -18.50 -9.64 12.94
N VAL A 375 -19.54 -8.83 13.14
CA VAL A 375 -20.80 -8.88 12.40
C VAL A 375 -20.97 -7.63 11.54
N PRO A 376 -21.31 -7.74 10.24
CA PRO A 376 -21.59 -6.57 9.41
C PRO A 376 -22.89 -5.91 9.87
N SER A 377 -22.87 -4.59 10.03
CA SER A 377 -24.06 -3.81 10.34
C SER A 377 -25.04 -3.78 9.16
N ILE A 378 -26.30 -3.44 9.45
CA ILE A 378 -27.17 -2.86 8.43
C ILE A 378 -26.53 -1.54 7.96
N ALA A 379 -26.67 -1.19 6.69
CA ALA A 379 -26.18 0.09 6.19
C ALA A 379 -26.90 1.27 6.86
N PHE A 380 -26.19 2.35 7.15
CA PHE A 380 -26.75 3.55 7.78
C PHE A 380 -26.02 4.82 7.33
N SER A 381 -26.54 5.98 7.72
CA SER A 381 -25.95 7.28 7.45
C SER A 381 -25.27 7.88 8.69
N ALA A 382 -24.24 8.67 8.47
CA ALA A 382 -23.54 9.39 9.53
C ALA A 382 -22.85 10.66 8.98
N ASN A 383 -22.34 11.49 9.89
CA ASN A 383 -21.40 12.56 9.55
C ASN A 383 -20.01 12.19 10.06
N THR A 384 -18.98 12.51 9.29
CA THR A 384 -17.59 12.30 9.74
C THR A 384 -17.20 13.31 10.80
N LEU A 385 -16.36 12.87 11.74
CA LEU A 385 -15.72 13.77 12.71
C LEU A 385 -14.50 14.44 12.08
N GLU A 386 -14.25 15.69 12.45
CA GLU A 386 -12.98 16.36 12.18
C GLU A 386 -11.90 15.82 13.13
N PRO A 387 -10.60 15.93 12.78
CA PRO A 387 -9.52 15.50 13.65
C PRO A 387 -9.58 16.18 15.03
N GLU A 388 -10.05 17.42 15.10
CA GLU A 388 -10.21 18.22 16.33
C GLU A 388 -11.31 17.66 17.25
N ASP A 389 -12.31 16.94 16.71
CA ASP A 389 -13.49 16.51 17.46
C ASP A 389 -13.32 15.20 18.24
N ILE A 390 -12.18 14.52 18.12
CA ILE A 390 -12.00 13.15 18.63
C ILE A 390 -11.94 13.12 20.18
N TYR A 391 -11.53 14.20 20.83
CA TYR A 391 -11.41 14.31 22.29
C TYR A 391 -11.86 15.67 22.82
#